data_AF-A0A1M7N9C8-F1
#
_entry.id   AF-A0A1M7N9C8-F1
#
_cell.length_a   1.000
_cell.length_b   1.000
_cell.length_c   1.000
_cell.angle_alpha   90.00
_cell.angle_beta   90.00
_cell.angle_gamma   90.00
#
_symmetry.space_group_name_H-M   'P 1'
#
loop_
_entity.id
_entity.type
_entity.pdbx_description
1 polymer ?
#
loop_
_entity_poly.entity_id
_entity_poly.type
_entity_poly.pdbx_seq_one_letter_code
_entity_poly.pdbx_strand_id
1 'polypeptide(L)'
;MPVTVSTFKFDFANSADKPQESYLLTLGLDETIAGEKDIYYFDKENDKWVAQHATKDQGATLSIEVNHFSSYAVLTVNREDPKEEESEDNPSSNAGSEKDNNDSSNNLPETATNQFNLLLAGTVLLLIGIGVWLFRRKFN
;
A
#
# COMPACT_ATOMS: atom_id res chain seq x y z
N MET A 1 26.70 1.20 -3.09
CA MET A 1 26.47 2.46 -2.34
C MET A 1 25.24 2.25 -1.46
N PRO A 2 25.21 2.75 -0.21
CA PRO A 2 24.01 2.62 0.62
C PRO A 2 22.87 3.46 0.03
N VAL A 3 21.69 2.86 -0.11
CA VAL A 3 20.46 3.58 -0.48
C VAL A 3 19.88 4.15 0.81
N THR A 4 19.82 5.47 0.93
CA THR A 4 19.20 6.15 2.07
C THR A 4 17.70 6.25 1.84
N VAL A 5 16.91 5.55 2.65
CA VAL A 5 15.45 5.67 2.64
C VAL A 5 15.03 6.62 3.76
N SER A 6 14.50 7.78 3.41
CA SER A 6 13.93 8.73 4.38
C SER A 6 12.43 8.51 4.49
N THR A 7 11.97 8.12 5.68
CA THR A 7 10.52 8.00 5.98
C THR A 7 10.09 9.18 6.83
N PHE A 8 9.07 9.91 6.38
CA PHE A 8 8.46 11.00 7.13
C PHE A 8 7.11 10.54 7.68
N LYS A 9 6.89 10.75 8.99
CA LYS A 9 5.63 10.45 9.66
C LYS A 9 5.09 11.73 10.28
N PHE A 10 3.87 12.10 9.90
CA PHE A 10 3.15 13.23 10.48
C PHE A 10 2.22 12.71 11.56
N ASP A 11 2.54 12.99 12.83
CA ASP A 11 1.69 12.68 13.97
C ASP A 11 0.99 13.96 14.44
N PHE A 12 -0.35 13.97 14.34
CA PHE A 12 -1.19 15.06 14.84
C PHE A 12 -1.71 14.70 16.22
N ALA A 13 -1.56 15.61 17.19
CA ALA A 13 -1.96 15.36 18.58
C ALA A 13 -3.46 15.07 18.72
N ASN A 14 -4.30 15.75 17.94
CA ASN A 14 -5.72 15.46 17.83
C ASN A 14 -6.13 15.27 16.36
N SER A 15 -7.13 14.41 16.13
CA SER A 15 -7.70 14.20 14.79
C SER A 15 -8.33 15.47 14.19
N ALA A 16 -8.73 16.44 15.01
CA ALA A 16 -9.25 17.74 14.58
C ALA A 16 -8.15 18.68 14.05
N ASP A 17 -6.89 18.41 14.39
CA ASP A 17 -5.73 19.20 13.94
C ASP A 17 -5.23 18.74 12.57
N LYS A 18 -5.85 17.70 12.00
CA LYS A 18 -5.55 17.25 10.64
C LYS A 18 -6.05 18.31 9.65
N PRO A 19 -5.18 18.79 8.74
CA PRO A 19 -5.59 19.74 7.72
C PRO A 19 -6.75 19.14 6.91
N GLN A 20 -7.82 19.93 6.78
CA GLN A 20 -8.99 19.61 5.95
C GLN A 20 -8.87 20.21 4.54
N GLU A 21 -7.90 21.10 4.36
CA GLU A 21 -7.59 21.74 3.09
C GLU A 21 -6.36 21.07 2.44
N SER A 22 -6.18 21.32 1.15
CA SER A 22 -4.97 20.91 0.46
C SER A 22 -3.72 21.45 1.13
N TYR A 23 -2.63 20.70 1.04
CA TYR A 23 -1.32 21.12 1.53
C TYR A 23 -0.26 20.93 0.46
N LEU A 24 0.77 21.76 0.51
CA LEU A 24 1.93 21.66 -0.37
C LEU A 24 2.89 20.61 0.18
N LEU A 25 3.07 19.52 -0.55
CA LEU A 25 4.09 18.51 -0.28
C LEU A 25 5.35 18.87 -1.07
N THR A 26 6.44 19.14 -0.35
CA THR A 26 7.76 19.41 -0.95
C THR A 26 8.74 18.30 -0.55
N LEU A 27 9.34 17.63 -1.54
CA LEU A 27 10.32 16.57 -1.34
C LEU A 27 11.68 16.98 -1.89
N GLY A 28 12.74 16.69 -1.12
CA GLY A 28 14.12 16.91 -1.54
C GLY A 28 14.57 15.91 -2.60
N LEU A 29 15.37 16.40 -3.54
CA LEU A 29 16.00 15.63 -4.60
C LEU A 29 17.43 15.28 -4.20
N ASP A 30 17.83 14.05 -4.51
CA ASP A 30 19.25 13.72 -4.59
C ASP A 30 19.76 14.08 -6.00
N GLU A 31 20.53 15.16 -6.09
CA GLU A 31 21.10 15.65 -7.35
C GLU A 31 22.20 14.74 -7.90
N THR A 32 22.75 13.83 -7.09
CA THR A 32 23.78 12.88 -7.54
C THR A 32 23.21 11.79 -8.44
N ILE A 33 21.90 11.56 -8.39
CA ILE A 33 21.22 10.57 -9.21
C ILE A 33 20.84 11.24 -10.54
N ALA A 34 21.32 10.68 -11.66
CA ALA A 34 20.93 11.14 -12.99
C ALA A 34 19.52 10.68 -13.37
N GLY A 35 18.91 11.34 -14.36
CA GLY A 35 17.57 10.99 -14.85
C GLY A 35 16.48 11.97 -14.44
N GLU A 36 15.38 11.91 -15.18
CA GLU A 36 14.16 12.67 -14.92
C GLU A 36 13.49 12.16 -13.65
N LYS A 37 13.18 13.08 -12.73
CA LYS A 37 12.61 12.78 -11.41
C LYS A 37 11.22 13.36 -11.33
N ASP A 38 10.31 12.59 -10.75
CA ASP A 38 8.97 13.06 -10.41
C ASP A 38 8.55 12.53 -9.03
N ILE A 39 7.54 13.15 -8.44
CA ILE A 39 6.85 12.63 -7.27
C ILE A 39 5.80 11.63 -7.75
N TYR A 40 5.80 10.45 -7.16
CA TYR A 40 4.81 9.41 -7.38
C TYR A 40 3.96 9.22 -6.14
N TYR A 41 2.67 9.01 -6.36
CA TYR A 41 1.69 8.56 -5.37
C TYR A 41 1.57 7.04 -5.45
N PHE A 42 1.54 6.36 -4.31
CA PHE A 42 1.26 4.93 -4.30
C PHE A 42 -0.26 4.68 -4.21
N ASP A 43 -0.82 4.19 -5.31
CA ASP A 43 -2.19 3.70 -5.36
C ASP A 43 -2.25 2.30 -4.77
N LYS A 44 -2.77 2.21 -3.54
CA LYS A 44 -2.90 0.96 -2.81
C LYS A 44 -3.99 0.04 -3.38
N GLU A 45 -4.99 0.58 -4.07
CA GLU A 45 -6.04 -0.24 -4.66
C GLU A 45 -5.51 -1.02 -5.86
N ASN A 46 -4.63 -0.39 -6.63
CA ASN A 46 -4.05 -0.97 -7.84
C ASN A 46 -2.61 -1.48 -7.68
N ASP A 47 -2.03 -1.34 -6.48
CA ASP A 47 -0.64 -1.70 -6.15
C ASP A 47 0.40 -1.06 -7.10
N LYS A 48 0.19 0.22 -7.45
CA LYS A 48 0.95 0.92 -8.49
C LYS A 48 1.38 2.31 -8.07
N TRP A 49 2.56 2.72 -8.54
CA TRP A 49 3.04 4.10 -8.43
C TRP A 49 2.50 4.93 -9.60
N VAL A 50 1.87 6.06 -9.28
CA VAL A 50 1.26 6.97 -10.26
C VAL A 50 1.98 8.32 -10.23
N ALA A 51 2.54 8.73 -11.36
CA ALA A 51 3.25 10.01 -11.51
C ALA A 51 2.32 11.20 -11.24
N GLN A 52 2.80 12.18 -10.47
CA GLN A 52 2.02 13.34 -10.05
C GLN A 52 2.38 14.63 -10.81
N HIS A 53 3.35 14.59 -11.73
CA HIS A 53 3.79 15.72 -12.54
C HIS A 53 4.18 16.93 -11.68
N ALA A 54 5.05 16.68 -10.71
CA ALA A 54 5.49 17.67 -9.75
C ALA A 54 6.17 18.86 -10.42
N THR A 55 5.95 20.03 -9.83
CA THR A 55 6.65 21.24 -10.27
C THR A 55 8.01 21.29 -9.60
N LYS A 56 9.06 21.54 -10.39
CA LYS A 56 10.39 21.78 -9.87
C LYS A 56 10.52 23.22 -9.40
N ASP A 57 10.84 23.41 -8.13
CA ASP A 57 11.07 24.73 -7.54
C ASP A 57 12.51 25.22 -7.81
N GLN A 58 12.85 26.43 -7.36
CA GLN A 58 14.18 27.07 -7.56
C GLN A 58 15.35 26.39 -6.79
N GLY A 59 15.27 25.09 -6.50
CA GLY A 59 16.30 24.33 -5.79
C GLY A 59 16.25 22.82 -6.07
N ALA A 60 16.88 22.04 -5.19
CA ALA A 60 16.88 20.58 -5.24
C ALA A 60 15.58 19.99 -4.64
N THR A 61 14.41 20.50 -5.03
CA THR A 61 13.12 20.08 -4.49
C THR A 61 12.06 19.97 -5.58
N LEU A 62 11.12 19.04 -5.39
CA LEU A 62 9.87 18.93 -6.16
C LEU A 62 8.69 19.21 -5.23
N SER A 63 7.66 19.87 -5.77
CA SER A 63 6.45 20.20 -5.02
C SER A 63 5.18 19.81 -5.75
N ILE A 64 4.19 19.32 -5.00
CA ILE A 64 2.82 19.04 -5.44
C ILE A 64 1.79 19.52 -4.40
N GLU A 65 0.64 19.96 -4.88
CA GLU A 65 -0.52 20.19 -4.02
C GLU A 65 -1.29 18.88 -3.85
N VAL A 66 -1.53 18.48 -2.60
CA VAL A 66 -2.20 17.22 -2.27
C VAL A 66 -3.33 17.47 -1.27
N ASN A 67 -4.42 16.72 -1.40
CA ASN A 67 -5.63 16.88 -0.58
C ASN A 67 -5.86 15.74 0.41
N HIS A 68 -4.95 14.76 0.50
CA HIS A 68 -5.05 13.64 1.42
C HIS A 68 -3.68 13.06 1.78
N PHE A 69 -3.62 12.30 2.87
CA PHE A 69 -2.40 11.61 3.30
C PHE A 69 -2.29 10.25 2.62
N SER A 70 -1.14 9.98 2.03
CA SER A 70 -0.77 8.69 1.44
C SER A 70 0.76 8.53 1.45
N SER A 71 1.25 7.46 0.83
CA SER A 71 2.66 7.26 0.55
C SER A 71 3.06 7.96 -0.75
N TYR A 72 4.10 8.77 -0.66
CA TYR A 72 4.69 9.50 -1.78
C TYR A 72 6.19 9.24 -1.84
N ALA A 73 6.76 9.18 -3.05
CA ALA A 73 8.20 8.98 -3.26
C ALA A 73 8.69 9.78 -4.48
N VAL A 74 9.96 10.18 -4.45
CA VAL A 74 10.65 10.72 -5.64
C VAL A 74 11.30 9.56 -6.38
N LEU A 75 10.89 9.31 -7.62
CA LEU A 75 11.42 8.21 -8.43
C LEU A 75 12.04 8.74 -9.73
N THR A 76 13.08 8.05 -10.20
CA THR A 76 13.67 8.26 -11.54
C THR A 76 13.20 7.17 -12.49
N VAL A 77 12.71 7.56 -13.66
CA VAL A 77 12.45 6.58 -14.74
C VAL A 77 13.75 6.31 -15.47
N ASN A 78 14.39 5.19 -15.18
CA ASN A 78 15.45 4.68 -16.03
C ASN A 78 14.81 3.98 -17.23
N ARG A 79 15.02 4.53 -18.43
CA ARG A 79 14.55 3.94 -19.71
C ARG A 79 15.39 2.72 -20.11
N GLU A 80 15.59 1.79 -19.20
CA GLU A 80 16.03 0.43 -19.50
C GLU A 80 14.88 -0.49 -19.10
N ASP A 81 13.91 -0.58 -20.00
CA ASP A 81 12.67 -1.37 -19.84
C ASP A 81 12.95 -2.81 -19.40
N PRO A 82 12.38 -3.31 -18.30
CA PRO A 82 11.83 -4.63 -18.28
C PRO A 82 10.41 -4.54 -18.85
N LYS A 83 10.31 -4.91 -20.12
CA LYS A 83 9.12 -5.38 -20.83
C LYS A 83 7.92 -5.63 -19.88
N GLU A 84 6.91 -4.78 -19.97
CA GLU A 84 5.60 -5.00 -19.36
C GLU A 84 5.09 -6.39 -19.78
N GLU A 85 5.02 -7.33 -18.84
CA GLU A 85 4.31 -8.59 -19.05
C GLU A 85 2.81 -8.30 -18.90
N GLU A 86 2.18 -7.97 -20.02
CA GLU A 86 0.75 -8.20 -20.21
C GLU A 86 0.47 -9.68 -19.95
N SER A 87 -0.31 -9.95 -18.91
CA SER A 87 -0.79 -11.29 -18.56
C SER A 87 -1.90 -11.68 -19.53
N GLU A 88 -1.52 -12.33 -20.63
CA GLU A 88 -2.46 -13.13 -21.42
C GLU A 88 -2.63 -14.52 -20.78
N ASP A 89 -3.86 -14.76 -20.33
CA ASP A 89 -4.39 -16.03 -19.90
C ASP A 89 -4.43 -17.04 -21.07
N ASN A 90 -3.72 -18.15 -20.96
CA ASN A 90 -4.14 -19.41 -21.57
C ASN A 90 -3.55 -20.63 -20.84
N PRO A 91 -4.35 -21.68 -20.55
CA PRO A 91 -3.95 -22.76 -19.68
C PRO A 91 -3.32 -23.90 -20.48
N SER A 92 -2.17 -24.39 -20.04
CA SER A 92 -1.79 -25.77 -20.36
C SER A 92 -0.81 -26.33 -19.33
N SER A 93 -1.33 -27.32 -18.60
CA SER A 93 -0.63 -28.34 -17.82
C SER A 93 0.70 -28.81 -18.42
N ASN A 94 1.73 -28.99 -17.59
CA ASN A 94 2.19 -30.33 -17.19
C ASN A 94 3.16 -30.29 -15.99
N ALA A 95 3.12 -31.39 -15.25
CA ALA A 95 3.74 -31.66 -13.95
C ALA A 95 5.28 -31.77 -13.94
N GLY A 96 5.89 -31.54 -12.77
CA GLY A 96 7.28 -31.93 -12.47
C GLY A 96 7.86 -31.29 -11.21
N SER A 97 7.91 -32.08 -10.13
CA SER A 97 8.21 -31.79 -8.73
C SER A 97 9.54 -31.09 -8.37
N GLU A 98 9.46 -30.31 -7.28
CA GLU A 98 10.38 -30.15 -6.12
C GLU A 98 11.90 -29.99 -6.35
N LYS A 99 12.49 -28.89 -5.87
CA LYS A 99 13.16 -28.81 -4.54
C LYS A 99 13.81 -27.43 -4.28
N ASP A 100 13.26 -26.75 -3.26
CA ASP A 100 13.94 -26.06 -2.14
C ASP A 100 15.21 -25.23 -2.41
N ASN A 101 15.12 -23.92 -2.21
CA ASN A 101 16.17 -23.09 -1.59
C ASN A 101 15.56 -21.81 -1.00
N ASN A 102 15.45 -21.83 0.32
CA ASN A 102 15.51 -20.73 1.27
C ASN A 102 16.00 -19.38 0.70
N ASP A 103 15.12 -18.38 0.66
CA ASP A 103 15.57 -17.02 0.94
C ASP A 103 14.49 -16.21 1.66
N SER A 104 14.96 -15.46 2.64
CA SER A 104 14.16 -14.77 3.64
C SER A 104 13.47 -13.55 3.01
N SER A 105 12.31 -13.76 2.41
CA SER A 105 11.40 -12.66 2.08
C SER A 105 10.79 -12.14 3.37
N ASN A 106 11.15 -10.91 3.73
CA ASN A 106 10.44 -10.06 4.69
C ASN A 106 9.03 -9.77 4.15
N ASN A 107 8.19 -10.79 4.07
CA ASN A 107 6.75 -10.62 3.92
C ASN A 107 6.28 -10.01 5.24
N LEU A 108 5.84 -8.77 5.18
CA LEU A 108 5.02 -8.18 6.23
C LEU A 108 3.91 -9.21 6.54
N PRO A 109 3.67 -9.55 7.82
CA PRO A 109 2.70 -10.59 8.14
C PRO A 109 1.34 -10.18 7.54
N GLU A 110 0.82 -11.02 6.63
CA GLU A 110 -0.53 -10.87 6.09
C GLU A 110 -1.53 -10.88 7.24
N THR A 111 -1.86 -9.69 7.72
CA THR A 111 -2.86 -9.49 8.78
C THR A 111 -4.11 -8.80 8.24
N ALA A 112 -4.30 -8.81 6.92
CA ALA A 112 -5.57 -8.43 6.28
C ALA A 112 -6.63 -9.55 6.31
N THR A 113 -6.26 -10.78 6.67
CA THR A 113 -7.19 -11.93 6.74
C THR A 113 -8.05 -11.97 8.01
N ASN A 114 -7.71 -11.22 9.07
CA ASN A 114 -8.39 -11.42 10.36
C ASN A 114 -9.65 -10.55 10.58
N GLN A 115 -9.90 -9.48 9.82
CA GLN A 115 -11.12 -8.68 10.05
C GLN A 115 -12.38 -9.38 9.55
N PHE A 116 -12.32 -9.96 8.35
CA PHE A 116 -13.45 -10.72 7.81
C PHE A 116 -13.69 -12.02 8.60
N ASN A 117 -12.64 -12.79 8.90
CA ASN A 117 -12.77 -14.03 9.67
C ASN A 117 -13.26 -13.78 11.10
N LEU A 118 -12.82 -12.70 11.76
CA LEU A 118 -13.30 -12.31 13.08
C LEU A 118 -14.77 -11.86 13.06
N LEU A 119 -15.17 -11.10 12.03
CA LEU A 119 -16.56 -10.68 11.84
C LEU A 119 -17.47 -11.88 11.54
N LEU A 120 -17.02 -12.81 10.70
CA LEU A 120 -17.73 -14.04 10.39
C LEU A 120 -17.87 -14.93 11.63
N ALA A 121 -16.80 -15.12 12.40
CA ALA A 121 -16.83 -15.87 13.65
C ALA A 121 -17.78 -15.24 14.68
N GLY A 122 -17.77 -13.92 14.82
CA GLY A 122 -18.70 -13.19 15.68
C GLY A 122 -20.16 -13.32 15.25
N THR A 123 -20.41 -13.31 13.94
CA THR A 123 -21.77 -13.49 13.37
C THR A 123 -22.29 -14.90 13.65
N VAL A 124 -21.46 -15.93 13.47
CA VAL A 124 -21.83 -17.32 13.79
C VAL A 124 -22.13 -17.49 15.28
N LEU A 125 -21.29 -16.92 16.16
CA LEU A 125 -21.49 -17.00 17.61
C LEU A 125 -22.79 -16.30 18.06
N LEU A 126 -23.13 -15.16 17.44
CA LEU A 126 -24.37 -14.43 17.72
C LEU A 126 -25.61 -15.24 17.31
N LEU A 127 -25.59 -15.88 16.13
CA LEU A 127 -26.69 -16.75 15.68
C LEU A 127 -26.90 -17.95 16.61
N ILE A 128 -25.82 -18.56 17.10
CA ILE A 128 -25.90 -19.66 18.08
C ILE A 128 -26.55 -19.17 19.38
N GLY A 129 -26.13 -18.00 19.89
CA GLY A 129 -26.71 -17.40 21.10
C GLY A 129 -28.21 -17.13 20.97
N ILE A 130 -28.64 -16.56 19.85
CA ILE A 130 -30.06 -16.33 19.55
C ILE A 130 -30.81 -17.67 19.45
N GLY A 131 -30.23 -18.68 18.80
CA GLY A 131 -30.81 -20.01 18.67
C GLY A 131 -31.07 -20.65 20.04
N VAL A 132 -30.08 -20.65 20.93
CA VAL A 132 -30.22 -21.16 22.30
C VAL A 132 -31.26 -20.37 23.09
N TRP A 133 -31.28 -19.04 22.96
CA TRP A 133 -32.25 -18.19 23.64
C TRP A 133 -33.69 -18.49 23.21
N LEU A 134 -33.94 -18.64 21.91
CA LEU A 134 -35.25 -19.01 21.38
C LEU A 134 -35.68 -20.41 21.83
N PHE A 135 -34.75 -21.37 21.84
CA PHE A 135 -35.04 -22.74 22.29
C PHE A 135 -35.39 -22.79 23.77
N ARG A 136 -34.63 -22.08 24.61
CA ARG A 136 -34.90 -21.98 26.05
C ARG A 136 -36.20 -21.25 26.34
N ARG A 137 -36.56 -20.24 25.55
CA ARG A 137 -37.84 -19.53 25.66
C ARG A 137 -39.03 -20.41 25.26
N LYS A 138 -38.87 -21.34 24.34
CA LYS A 138 -39.95 -22.24 23.91
C LYS A 138 -40.18 -23.40 24.87
N PHE A 139 -39.15 -23.81 25.62
CA PHE A 139 -39.20 -24.94 26.55
C PHE A 139 -39.52 -24.56 28.01
N ASN A 140 -39.58 -23.26 28.32
CA ASN A 140 -40.16 -22.71 29.56
C ASN A 140 -41.53 -22.08 29.27
#